data_AF-X0XR86-F1
#
_entry.id   AF-X0XR86-F1
#
_cell.length_a   1.000
_cell.length_b   1.000
_cell.length_c   1.000
_cell.angle_alpha   90.00
_cell.angle_beta   90.00
_cell.angle_gamma   90.00
#
_symmetry.space_group_name_H-M   'P 1'
#
loop_
_entity.id
_entity.type
_entity.pdbx_description
1 polymer ?
#
loop_
_entity_poly.entity_id
_entity_poly.type
_entity_poly.pdbx_seq_one_letter_code
_entity_poly.pdbx_strand_id
1 'polypeptide(L)'
;MASNFKISTAARDAACDALVNRIDGGTGAGKTEIREGTIPTNVSDASGGTLLGTCTFQDPSFGASSSGVATAETPIGSDTDADASGDAEFFRCFQGAAG
;
A
#
# COMPACT_ATOMS: atom_id res chain seq x y z
N MET A 1 -14.87 18.98 -20.68
CA MET A 1 -13.68 18.15 -20.40
C MET A 1 -13.98 16.76 -20.94
N ALA A 2 -13.09 16.16 -21.74
CA ALA A 2 -13.36 14.88 -22.38
C ALA A 2 -13.56 13.80 -21.30
N SER A 3 -14.78 13.31 -21.15
CA SER A 3 -15.18 12.25 -20.21
C SER A 3 -14.84 10.83 -20.70
N ASN A 4 -14.06 10.71 -21.78
CA ASN A 4 -13.79 9.45 -22.46
C ASN A 4 -12.28 9.24 -22.70
N PHE A 5 -11.50 9.24 -21.62
CA PHE A 5 -10.08 8.88 -21.66
C PHE A 5 -9.95 7.36 -21.92
N LYS A 6 -9.27 6.98 -23.00
CA LYS A 6 -8.99 5.58 -23.35
C LYS A 6 -7.51 5.32 -23.10
N ILE A 7 -7.18 4.69 -21.97
CA ILE A 7 -5.83 4.21 -21.68
C ILE A 7 -5.63 2.82 -22.28
N SER A 8 -4.47 2.55 -22.86
CA SER A 8 -4.13 1.20 -23.34
C SER A 8 -3.92 0.26 -22.17
N THR A 9 -4.14 -1.05 -22.36
CA THR A 9 -3.87 -2.07 -21.32
C THR A 9 -2.42 -1.97 -20.83
N ALA A 10 -1.46 -1.85 -21.75
CA ALA A 10 -0.05 -1.69 -21.39
C ALA A 10 0.24 -0.44 -20.53
N ALA A 11 -0.38 0.70 -20.83
CA ALA A 11 -0.16 1.92 -20.03
C ALA A 11 -0.82 1.81 -18.65
N ARG A 12 -1.97 1.13 -18.54
CA ARG A 12 -2.62 0.85 -17.27
C ARG A 12 -1.80 -0.13 -16.43
N ASP A 13 -1.26 -1.17 -17.05
CA ASP A 13 -0.43 -2.18 -16.38
C ASP A 13 0.88 -1.53 -15.90
N ALA A 14 1.55 -0.75 -16.75
CA ALA A 14 2.75 -0.01 -16.36
C ALA A 14 2.52 0.96 -15.18
N ALA A 15 1.35 1.59 -15.09
CA ALA A 15 1.00 2.44 -13.95
C ALA A 15 0.76 1.62 -12.67
N CYS A 16 0.13 0.46 -12.78
CA CYS A 16 -0.10 -0.46 -11.66
C CYS A 16 1.24 -1.03 -11.16
N ASP A 17 2.08 -1.53 -12.07
CA ASP A 17 3.43 -2.03 -11.79
C ASP A 17 4.26 -0.97 -11.07
N ALA A 18 4.21 0.29 -11.51
CA ALA A 18 4.95 1.37 -10.88
C ALA A 18 4.56 1.61 -9.41
N LEU A 19 3.31 1.34 -9.02
CA LEU A 19 2.85 1.47 -7.63
C LEU A 19 3.30 0.28 -6.79
N VAL A 20 3.03 -0.95 -7.24
CA VAL A 20 3.37 -2.16 -6.47
C VAL A 20 4.88 -2.37 -6.36
N ASN A 21 5.65 -2.01 -7.39
CA ASN A 21 7.11 -2.00 -7.34
C ASN A 21 7.67 -1.04 -6.30
N ARG A 22 6.90 -0.03 -5.84
CA ARG A 22 7.31 0.81 -4.69
C ARG A 22 7.06 0.14 -3.36
N ILE A 23 6.06 -0.73 -3.26
CA ILE A 23 5.80 -1.52 -2.04
C ILE A 23 6.87 -2.61 -1.92
N ASP A 24 7.18 -3.29 -3.02
CA ASP A 24 8.20 -4.33 -3.12
C ASP A 24 9.64 -3.80 -3.14
N GLY A 25 9.81 -2.49 -3.32
CA GLY A 25 11.13 -1.89 -3.35
C GLY A 25 11.73 -1.72 -1.97
N GLY A 26 13.04 -1.42 -1.92
CA GLY A 26 13.75 -0.98 -0.71
C GLY A 26 14.52 -2.09 0.00
N THR A 27 14.88 -1.92 1.28
CA THR A 27 15.63 -2.93 2.05
C THR A 27 14.71 -3.65 3.03
N GLY A 28 13.89 -4.57 2.53
CA GLY A 28 13.03 -5.44 3.32
C GLY A 28 11.56 -5.37 2.90
N ALA A 29 10.70 -6.08 3.61
CA ALA A 29 9.27 -6.10 3.33
C ALA A 29 8.62 -4.72 3.54
N GLY A 30 7.79 -4.31 2.57
CA GLY A 30 6.85 -3.20 2.74
C GLY A 30 5.82 -3.50 3.82
N LYS A 31 5.06 -2.49 4.26
CA LYS A 31 3.99 -2.67 5.25
C LYS A 31 2.79 -1.77 4.99
N THR A 32 1.61 -2.21 5.42
CA THR A 32 0.41 -1.39 5.54
C THR A 32 0.09 -1.19 7.01
N GLU A 33 -0.10 0.07 7.39
CA GLU A 33 -0.51 0.47 8.74
C GLU A 33 -1.95 0.96 8.70
N ILE A 34 -2.77 0.45 9.62
CA ILE A 34 -4.15 0.90 9.84
C ILE A 34 -4.14 1.82 11.05
N ARG A 35 -4.73 3.01 10.92
CA ARG A 35 -4.62 4.09 11.91
C ARG A 35 -5.97 4.74 12.18
N GLU A 36 -6.12 5.18 13.42
CA GLU A 36 -7.21 6.04 13.90
C GLU A 36 -6.69 7.47 14.09
N GLY A 37 -7.47 8.45 13.68
CA GLY A 37 -7.18 9.87 13.79
C GLY A 37 -7.25 10.59 12.45
N THR A 38 -6.75 11.82 12.45
CA THR A 38 -6.78 12.67 11.25
C THR A 38 -5.76 12.22 10.21
N ILE A 39 -6.24 12.03 8.97
CA ILE A 39 -5.39 11.78 7.81
C ILE A 39 -4.38 12.94 7.65
N PRO A 40 -3.08 12.65 7.55
CA PRO A 40 -2.08 13.68 7.28
C PRO A 40 -2.39 14.46 6.01
N THR A 41 -2.10 15.77 6.00
CA THR A 41 -2.44 16.63 4.86
C THR A 41 -1.67 16.25 3.60
N ASN A 42 -0.41 15.83 3.76
CA ASN A 42 0.47 15.42 2.66
C ASN A 42 1.02 14.01 2.90
N VAL A 43 1.35 13.32 1.80
CA VAL A 43 1.95 11.97 1.84
C VAL A 43 3.34 11.97 2.51
N SER A 44 4.05 13.10 2.48
CA SER A 44 5.35 13.29 3.14
C SER A 44 5.26 13.62 4.63
N ASP A 45 4.07 13.95 5.13
CA ASP A 45 3.91 14.26 6.55
C ASP A 45 4.11 13.00 7.38
N ALA A 46 4.69 13.18 8.58
CA ALA A 46 4.86 12.10 9.54
C ALA A 46 3.53 11.42 9.83
N SER A 47 3.59 10.12 10.12
CA SER A 47 2.40 9.34 10.47
C SER A 47 1.75 9.90 11.73
N GLY A 48 0.60 10.56 11.56
CA GLY A 48 -0.29 10.94 12.63
C GLY A 48 -1.18 9.78 13.07
N GLY A 49 -1.97 10.02 14.12
CA GLY A 49 -2.95 9.07 14.61
C GLY A 49 -2.37 7.88 15.39
N THR A 50 -3.27 7.15 16.04
CA THR A 50 -2.97 5.91 16.77
C THR A 50 -2.84 4.76 15.77
N LEU A 51 -1.77 3.98 15.87
CA LEU A 51 -1.62 2.74 15.12
C LEU A 51 -2.54 1.67 15.72
N LEU A 52 -3.46 1.15 14.91
CA LEU A 52 -4.37 0.07 15.30
C LEU A 52 -3.85 -1.30 14.89
N GLY A 53 -3.07 -1.36 13.81
CA GLY A 53 -2.48 -2.61 13.36
C GLY A 53 -1.54 -2.47 12.18
N THR A 54 -0.69 -3.48 12.01
CA THR A 54 0.38 -3.52 11.01
C THR A 54 0.36 -4.84 10.24
N CYS A 55 0.09 -4.75 8.93
CA CYS A 55 0.17 -5.90 8.02
C CYS A 55 1.44 -5.80 7.19
N THR A 56 2.32 -6.79 7.29
CA THR A 56 3.60 -6.81 6.56
C THR A 56 3.45 -7.57 5.25
N PHE A 57 3.96 -7.00 4.16
CA PHE A 57 4.01 -7.67 2.86
C PHE A 57 5.17 -8.69 2.82
N GLN A 58 5.25 -9.51 1.78
CA GLN A 58 6.48 -10.27 1.50
C GLN A 58 7.45 -9.41 0.66
N ASP A 59 8.69 -9.86 0.51
CA ASP A 59 9.70 -9.18 -0.31
C ASP A 59 10.24 -10.18 -1.36
N PRO A 60 9.84 -10.07 -2.64
CA PRO A 60 8.78 -9.20 -3.20
C PRO A 60 7.37 -9.77 -2.97
N SER A 61 6.35 -8.91 -2.89
CA SER A 61 4.96 -9.30 -2.65
C SER A 61 4.08 -9.31 -3.91
N PHE A 62 4.39 -8.52 -4.94
CA PHE A 62 3.58 -8.42 -6.14
C PHE A 62 4.35 -8.87 -7.39
N GLY A 63 3.63 -9.55 -8.28
CA GLY A 63 4.09 -9.84 -9.63
C GLY A 63 3.74 -8.72 -10.62
N ALA A 64 3.99 -8.97 -11.90
CA ALA A 64 3.54 -8.08 -12.98
C ALA A 64 2.00 -7.98 -12.99
N SER A 65 1.49 -6.78 -13.16
CA SER A 65 0.06 -6.52 -13.26
C SER A 65 -0.53 -7.03 -14.57
N SER A 66 -1.82 -7.34 -14.53
CA SER A 66 -2.59 -7.75 -15.71
C SER A 66 -3.93 -7.03 -15.71
N SER A 67 -4.22 -6.31 -16.78
CA SER A 67 -5.44 -5.52 -16.92
C SER A 67 -5.66 -4.49 -15.79
N GLY A 68 -4.57 -3.92 -15.27
CA GLY A 68 -4.53 -2.92 -14.22
C GLY A 68 -4.72 -3.46 -12.82
N VAL A 69 -4.55 -4.78 -12.65
CA VAL A 69 -4.65 -5.46 -11.37
C VAL A 69 -3.33 -6.14 -11.08
N ALA A 70 -2.74 -5.82 -9.93
CA ALA A 70 -1.63 -6.56 -9.35
C ALA A 70 -2.16 -7.28 -8.11
N THR A 71 -2.04 -8.60 -8.09
CA THR A 71 -2.42 -9.44 -6.96
C THR A 71 -1.15 -9.78 -6.19
N ALA A 72 -1.20 -9.73 -4.86
CA ALA A 72 -0.09 -10.21 -4.07
C ALA A 72 0.08 -11.72 -4.30
N GLU A 73 1.27 -12.15 -4.70
CA GLU A 73 1.60 -13.54 -5.03
C GLU A 73 1.53 -14.45 -3.78
N THR A 74 1.75 -13.85 -2.62
CA THR A 74 1.73 -14.50 -1.31
C THR A 74 0.76 -13.79 -0.36
N PRO A 75 0.18 -14.52 0.62
CA PRO A 75 -0.64 -13.90 1.65
C PRO A 75 0.11 -12.77 2.37
N ILE A 76 -0.55 -11.63 2.50
CA ILE A 76 -0.08 -10.53 3.34
C ILE A 76 -0.10 -11.03 4.78
N GLY A 77 0.95 -10.73 5.56
CA GLY A 77 1.06 -11.14 6.95
C GLY A 77 -0.13 -10.64 7.76
N SER A 78 -0.86 -11.57 8.37
CA SER A 78 -1.93 -11.24 9.29
C SER A 78 -1.37 -10.53 10.52
N ASP A 79 -2.01 -9.45 10.91
CA ASP A 79 -1.81 -8.88 12.23
C ASP A 79 -2.64 -9.68 13.23
N THR A 80 -1.99 -10.52 14.03
CA THR A 80 -2.69 -11.48 14.90
C THR A 80 -3.30 -10.83 16.13
N ASP A 81 -2.79 -9.65 16.53
CA ASP A 81 -3.26 -8.89 17.68
C ASP A 81 -3.21 -7.40 17.32
N ALA A 82 -4.34 -6.69 17.44
CA ALA A 82 -4.38 -5.26 17.18
C ALA A 82 -3.44 -4.50 18.14
N ASP A 83 -2.57 -3.66 17.58
CA ASP A 83 -1.63 -2.81 18.34
C ASP A 83 -2.37 -1.86 19.30
N ALA A 84 -3.58 -1.44 18.93
CA ALA A 84 -4.51 -0.68 19.78
C ALA A 84 -5.97 -0.96 19.42
N SER A 85 -6.88 -0.68 20.36
CA SER A 85 -8.33 -0.68 20.10
C SER A 85 -8.79 0.68 19.59
N GLY A 86 -9.65 0.70 18.58
CA GLY A 86 -10.16 1.92 17.97
C GLY A 86 -10.89 1.64 16.66
N ASP A 87 -11.41 2.71 16.05
CA ASP A 87 -12.06 2.63 14.74
C ASP A 87 -11.07 2.96 13.62
N ALA A 88 -11.01 2.10 12.59
CA ALA A 88 -10.12 2.33 11.45
C ALA A 88 -10.59 3.52 10.61
N GLU A 89 -9.84 4.62 10.66
CA GLU A 89 -10.15 5.84 9.90
C GLU A 89 -9.35 5.93 8.60
N PHE A 90 -8.07 5.52 8.61
CA PHE A 90 -7.26 5.52 7.40
C PHE A 90 -6.15 4.46 7.42
N PHE A 91 -5.58 4.18 6.24
CA PHE A 91 -4.41 3.33 6.12
C PHE A 91 -3.29 4.05 5.37
N ARG A 92 -2.05 3.63 5.63
CA ARG A 92 -0.87 4.06 4.86
C ARG A 92 -0.05 2.85 4.46
N CYS A 93 0.45 2.86 3.23
CA CYS A 93 1.34 1.84 2.72
C CYS A 93 2.75 2.41 2.59
N PHE A 94 3.74 1.65 3.06
CA PHE A 94 5.13 2.03 3.09
C PHE A 94 5.97 1.05 2.27
N GLN A 95 6.98 1.61 1.62
CA GLN A 95 8.04 0.85 0.98
C GLN A 95 8.86 0.07 2.01
N GLY A 96 9.45 -1.04 1.58
CA GLY A 96 10.45 -1.82 2.31
C GLY A 96 11.60 -0.97 2.87
N ALA A 97 11.59 -0.75 4.19
CA ALA A 97 12.51 0.11 4.91
C ALA A 97 12.72 1.53 4.32
N ALA A 98 11.74 2.40 4.59
CA ALA A 98 11.99 3.69 5.24
C ALA A 98 10.76 4.03 6.10
N GLY A 99 10.99 4.27 7.39
CA GLY A 99 9.98 4.74 8.34
C GLY A 99 9.62 6.20 8.12
#